data_AF-A0A2G6L6R5-F1
#
_entry.id   AF-A0A2G6L6R5-F1
#
_cell.length_a   1.000
_cell.length_b   1.000
_cell.length_c   1.000
_cell.angle_alpha   90.00
_cell.angle_beta   90.00
_cell.angle_gamma   90.00
#
_symmetry.space_group_name_H-M   'P 1'
#
loop_
_entity.id
_entity.type
_entity.pdbx_description
1 polymer ?
#
loop_
_entity_poly.entity_id
_entity_poly.type
_entity_poly.pdbx_seq_one_letter_code
_entity_poly.pdbx_strand_id
1 'polypeptide(L)'
;MDNVLEISKKMPIRLVQISLAFSLVNFFVQGLSWNSFLLFVLFTLSVYVSAQVIALINSPELKMIPEVEALKSYLLTLFGLFVMIATCTYSCLFGVFYLAIGLVYLISPYDRDWLLGQSKLVVIDNKIEYQKETV
;
A
#
# COMPACT_ATOMS: atom_id res chain seq x y z
N MET A 1 3.22 20.07 -12.12
CA MET A 1 4.10 18.88 -12.27
C MET A 1 4.59 18.36 -10.92
N ASP A 2 4.84 19.24 -9.94
CA ASP A 2 5.26 18.84 -8.58
C ASP A 2 4.23 18.00 -7.78
N ASN A 3 2.93 18.19 -8.02
CA ASN A 3 1.87 17.59 -7.19
C ASN A 3 1.62 16.09 -7.45
N VAL A 4 1.88 15.58 -8.66
CA VAL A 4 1.79 14.14 -8.95
C VAL A 4 2.87 13.38 -8.19
N LEU A 5 4.04 13.99 -8.04
CA LEU A 5 5.16 13.48 -7.26
C LEU A 5 4.89 13.55 -5.75
N GLU A 6 4.16 14.56 -5.26
CA GLU A 6 3.70 14.60 -3.86
C GLU A 6 2.60 13.57 -3.54
N ILE A 7 1.60 13.40 -4.41
CA ILE A 7 0.53 12.40 -4.26
C ILE A 7 1.14 10.99 -4.26
N SER A 8 2.09 10.74 -5.18
CA SER A 8 2.88 9.51 -5.23
C SER A 8 3.64 9.23 -3.93
N LYS A 9 4.15 10.25 -3.22
CA LYS A 9 4.86 10.09 -1.94
C LYS A 9 3.94 9.75 -0.76
N LYS A 10 2.66 10.14 -0.79
CA LYS A 10 1.73 9.92 0.34
C LYS A 10 1.27 8.46 0.43
N MET A 11 1.13 7.76 -0.69
CA MET A 11 0.65 6.38 -0.74
C MET A 11 1.56 5.38 0.01
N PRO A 12 2.90 5.35 -0.23
CA PRO A 12 3.80 4.50 0.54
C PRO A 12 3.74 4.75 2.04
N ILE A 13 3.62 6.01 2.45
CA ILE A 13 3.57 6.39 3.86
C ILE A 13 2.28 5.90 4.50
N ARG A 14 1.12 6.10 3.87
CA ARG A 14 -0.19 5.65 4.38
C ARG A 14 -0.25 4.12 4.49
N LEU A 15 0.24 3.40 3.48
CA LEU A 15 0.28 1.93 3.51
C LEU A 15 1.22 1.39 4.59
N VAL A 16 2.38 2.03 4.80
CA VAL A 16 3.27 1.70 5.90
C VAL A 16 2.61 1.96 7.25
N GLN A 17 1.88 3.07 7.43
CA GLN A 17 1.16 3.33 8.69
C GLN A 17 0.13 2.24 8.99
N ILE A 18 -0.62 1.78 7.98
CA ILE A 18 -1.56 0.67 8.15
C ILE A 18 -0.80 -0.62 8.47
N SER A 19 0.33 -0.89 7.81
CA SER A 19 1.14 -2.08 8.09
C SER A 19 1.73 -2.06 9.51
N LEU A 20 2.07 -0.89 10.05
CA LEU A 20 2.49 -0.75 11.44
C LEU A 20 1.37 -1.15 12.41
N ALA A 21 0.11 -0.80 12.14
CA ALA A 21 -1.02 -1.21 12.96
C ALA A 21 -1.19 -2.75 12.97
N PHE A 22 -1.09 -3.40 11.80
CA PHE A 22 -1.11 -4.86 11.70
C PHE A 22 0.06 -5.51 12.45
N SER A 23 1.23 -4.88 12.41
CA SER A 23 2.42 -5.37 13.11
C SER A 23 2.32 -5.24 14.62
N LEU A 24 1.72 -4.16 15.12
CA LEU A 24 1.43 -3.98 16.54
C LEU A 24 0.49 -5.07 17.04
N VAL A 25 -0.58 -5.37 16.29
CA VAL A 25 -1.48 -6.49 16.61
C VAL A 25 -0.71 -7.81 16.64
N ASN A 26 0.19 -8.05 15.67
CA ASN A 26 1.02 -9.24 15.67
C ASN A 26 1.92 -9.34 16.91
N PHE A 27 2.52 -8.24 17.36
CA PHE A 27 3.32 -8.22 18.58
C PHE A 27 2.49 -8.48 19.83
N PHE A 28 1.24 -8.05 19.90
CA PHE A 28 0.34 -8.39 21.00
C PHE A 28 -0.07 -9.87 21.00
N VAL A 29 -0.28 -10.46 19.83
CA VAL A 29 -0.74 -11.85 19.70
C VAL A 29 0.41 -12.85 19.87
N GLN A 30 1.55 -12.61 19.23
CA GLN A 30 2.68 -13.54 19.21
C GLN A 30 3.81 -13.19 20.20
N GLY A 31 3.74 -12.01 20.81
CA GLY A 31 4.80 -11.48 21.67
C GLY A 31 5.98 -10.87 20.89
N LEU A 32 6.77 -10.07 21.61
CA LEU A 32 7.97 -9.44 21.07
C LEU A 32 9.14 -10.43 21.14
N SER A 33 9.44 -11.07 20.01
CA SER A 33 10.60 -11.95 19.84
C SER A 33 11.50 -11.43 18.72
N TRP A 34 12.75 -11.91 18.65
CA TRP A 34 13.66 -11.57 17.55
C TRP A 34 13.07 -11.96 16.18
N ASN A 35 12.39 -13.10 16.11
CA ASN A 35 11.71 -13.57 14.90
C ASN A 35 10.56 -12.63 14.53
N SER A 36 9.73 -12.24 15.50
CA SER A 36 8.63 -11.28 15.29
C SER A 36 9.17 -9.93 14.81
N PHE A 37 10.31 -9.47 15.35
CA PHE A 37 10.96 -8.22 14.97
C PHE A 37 11.51 -8.27 13.53
N LEU A 38 12.17 -9.36 13.14
CA LEU A 38 12.63 -9.56 11.77
C LEU A 38 11.47 -9.58 10.77
N LEU A 39 10.39 -10.30 11.11
CA LEU A 39 9.17 -10.32 10.31
C LEU A 39 8.55 -8.94 10.17
N PHE A 40 8.57 -8.14 11.25
CA PHE A 40 8.10 -6.75 11.22
C PHE A 40 8.91 -5.88 10.24
N VAL A 41 10.24 -5.95 10.29
CA VAL A 41 11.10 -5.18 9.40
C VAL A 41 10.90 -5.60 7.95
N LEU A 42 10.91 -6.92 7.69
CA LEU A 42 10.66 -7.48 6.35
C LEU A 42 9.30 -7.09 5.82
N PHE A 43 8.26 -7.17 6.65
CA PHE A 43 6.90 -6.80 6.29
C PHE A 43 6.81 -5.32 5.93
N THR A 44 7.28 -4.45 6.81
CA THR A 44 7.25 -2.99 6.60
C THR A 44 8.02 -2.58 5.35
N LEU A 45 9.21 -3.15 5.14
CA LEU A 45 10.02 -2.88 3.95
C LEU A 45 9.34 -3.40 2.68
N SER A 46 8.74 -4.59 2.75
CA SER A 46 8.00 -5.14 1.62
C SER A 46 6.81 -4.25 1.23
N VAL A 47 6.03 -3.76 2.21
CA VAL A 47 4.89 -2.87 1.97
C VAL A 47 5.36 -1.56 1.34
N TYR A 48 6.44 -0.98 1.86
CA TYR A 48 7.02 0.25 1.32
C TYR A 48 7.46 0.10 -0.13
N VAL A 49 8.26 -0.94 -0.44
CA VAL A 49 8.75 -1.22 -1.80
C VAL A 49 7.57 -1.47 -2.75
N SER A 50 6.59 -2.24 -2.30
CA SER A 50 5.40 -2.56 -3.09
C SER A 50 4.57 -1.32 -3.42
N ALA A 51 4.37 -0.45 -2.42
CA ALA A 51 3.68 0.82 -2.62
C ALA A 51 4.43 1.74 -3.60
N GLN A 52 5.75 1.79 -3.51
CA GLN A 52 6.59 2.55 -4.45
C GLN A 52 6.47 2.02 -5.88
N VAL A 53 6.52 0.69 -6.05
CA VAL A 53 6.32 0.04 -7.35
C VAL A 53 4.95 0.35 -7.93
N ILE A 54 3.88 0.28 -7.12
CA ILE A 54 2.52 0.60 -7.56
C ILE A 54 2.39 2.08 -7.92
N ALA A 55 2.98 2.98 -7.14
CA ALA A 55 2.99 4.41 -7.41
C ALA A 55 3.72 4.72 -8.72
N LEU A 56 4.86 4.06 -8.97
CA LEU A 56 5.63 4.18 -10.21
C LEU A 56 4.82 3.68 -11.42
N ILE A 57 4.20 2.51 -11.33
CA ILE A 57 3.33 1.94 -12.38
C ILE A 57 2.15 2.87 -12.69
N ASN A 58 1.57 3.50 -11.66
CA ASN A 58 0.41 4.37 -11.80
C ASN A 58 0.76 5.80 -12.19
N SER A 59 2.05 6.15 -12.25
CA SER A 59 2.50 7.46 -12.68
C SER A 59 2.04 7.74 -14.12
N PRO A 60 1.57 8.98 -14.41
CA PRO A 60 1.13 9.33 -15.75
C PRO A 60 2.27 9.29 -16.77
N GLU A 61 3.52 9.51 -16.34
CA GLU A 61 4.72 9.45 -17.19
C GLU A 61 4.94 8.05 -17.76
N LEU A 62 4.83 6.99 -16.93
CA LEU A 62 4.94 5.62 -17.43
C LEU A 62 3.73 5.19 -18.29
N LYS A 63 2.54 5.74 -18.03
CA LYS A 63 1.32 5.39 -18.79
C LYS A 63 1.34 5.89 -20.23
N MET A 64 2.12 6.94 -20.54
CA MET A 64 2.22 7.47 -21.90
C MET A 64 3.21 6.70 -22.78
N ILE A 65 3.96 5.74 -22.21
CA ILE A 65 4.96 4.97 -22.95
C ILE A 65 4.43 3.54 -23.19
N PRO A 66 3.92 3.22 -24.39
CA PRO A 66 3.31 1.91 -24.68
C PRO A 66 4.29 0.74 -24.55
N GLU A 67 5.59 0.97 -24.72
CA GLU A 67 6.65 -0.04 -24.57
C GLU A 67 6.79 -0.56 -23.12
N VAL A 68 6.24 0.17 -22.14
CA VAL A 68 6.36 -0.16 -20.71
C VAL A 68 5.20 -1.04 -20.23
N GLU A 69 4.21 -1.32 -21.09
CA GLU A 69 3.05 -2.14 -20.73
C GLU A 69 3.43 -3.60 -20.43
N ALA A 70 4.37 -4.16 -21.20
CA ALA A 70 4.92 -5.48 -20.92
C ALA A 70 5.67 -5.50 -19.58
N LEU A 71 6.51 -4.48 -19.32
CA LEU A 71 7.24 -4.34 -18.06
C LEU A 71 6.27 -4.24 -16.87
N LYS A 72 5.19 -3.47 -17.01
CA LYS A 72 4.13 -3.35 -16.02
C LYS A 72 3.50 -4.71 -15.71
N SER A 73 3.16 -5.50 -16.74
CA SER A 73 2.58 -6.84 -16.57
C SER A 73 3.53 -7.79 -15.82
N TYR A 74 4.82 -7.80 -16.19
CA TYR A 74 5.83 -8.59 -15.48
C TYR A 74 5.99 -8.15 -14.03
N LEU A 75 6.01 -6.85 -13.76
CA LEU A 75 6.18 -6.30 -12.42
C LEU A 75 4.97 -6.66 -11.52
N LEU A 76 3.76 -6.62 -12.07
CA LEU A 76 2.53 -7.03 -11.38
C LEU A 76 2.51 -8.54 -11.10
N THR A 77 2.96 -9.35 -12.06
CA THR A 77 3.08 -10.81 -11.90
C THR A 77 4.09 -11.16 -10.82
N LEU A 78 5.27 -10.51 -10.84
CA LEU A 78 6.32 -10.72 -9.87
C LEU A 78 5.90 -10.25 -8.47
N PHE A 79 5.14 -9.15 -8.39
CA PHE A 79 4.53 -8.68 -7.16
C PHE A 79 3.53 -9.71 -6.59
N GLY A 80 2.64 -10.25 -7.43
CA GLY A 80 1.70 -11.31 -7.02
C GLY A 80 2.42 -12.57 -6.51
N LEU A 81 3.48 -13.00 -7.20
CA LEU A 81 4.31 -14.12 -6.76
C LEU A 81 5.00 -13.84 -5.43
N PHE A 82 5.56 -12.64 -5.26
CA PHE A 82 6.19 -12.23 -4.02
C PHE A 82 5.21 -12.28 -2.84
N VAL A 83 4.00 -11.73 -2.99
CA VAL A 83 2.96 -11.76 -1.94
C VAL A 83 2.57 -13.19 -1.61
N MET A 84 2.41 -14.06 -2.62
CA MET A 84 2.06 -15.46 -2.42
C MET A 84 3.15 -16.22 -1.65
N ILE A 85 4.40 -16.11 -2.10
CA ILE A 85 5.55 -16.75 -1.43
C ILE A 85 5.68 -16.22 -0.01
N ALA A 86 5.57 -14.90 0.20
CA ALA A 86 5.68 -14.30 1.52
C ALA A 86 4.58 -14.78 2.48
N THR A 87 3.34 -14.92 1.98
CA THR A 87 2.19 -15.43 2.74
C THR A 87 2.40 -16.87 3.17
N CYS A 88 2.85 -17.74 2.25
CA CYS A 88 3.05 -19.17 2.53
C CYS A 88 4.31 -19.46 3.36
N THR A 89 5.34 -18.62 3.25
CA THR A 89 6.66 -18.90 3.84
C THR A 89 6.81 -18.27 5.22
N TYR A 90 6.32 -17.05 5.42
CA TYR A 90 6.63 -16.27 6.62
C TYR A 90 5.45 -16.08 7.54
N SER A 91 4.30 -15.64 7.03
CA SER A 91 3.11 -15.42 7.84
C SER A 91 1.87 -15.16 7.01
N CYS A 92 0.75 -15.79 7.40
CA CYS A 92 -0.57 -15.49 6.87
C CYS A 92 -0.95 -14.00 6.99
N LEU A 93 -0.34 -13.26 7.93
CA LEU A 93 -0.58 -11.82 8.09
C LEU A 93 -0.17 -11.01 6.87
N PHE A 94 0.84 -11.44 6.11
CA PHE A 94 1.20 -10.80 4.85
C PHE A 94 0.01 -10.88 3.88
N GLY A 95 -0.50 -12.09 3.67
CA GLY A 95 -1.63 -12.32 2.76
C GLY A 95 -2.88 -11.56 3.20
N VAL A 96 -3.24 -11.62 4.48
CA VAL A 96 -4.40 -10.90 5.03
C VAL A 96 -4.28 -9.40 4.81
N PHE A 97 -3.09 -8.81 5.02
CA PHE A 97 -2.86 -7.39 4.77
C PHE A 97 -3.07 -7.03 3.29
N TYR A 98 -2.40 -7.72 2.37
CA TYR A 98 -2.52 -7.42 0.94
C TYR A 98 -3.93 -7.67 0.40
N LEU A 99 -4.65 -8.67 0.93
CA LEU A 99 -6.04 -8.95 0.60
C LEU A 99 -6.95 -7.81 1.11
N ALA A 100 -6.75 -7.34 2.35
CA ALA A 100 -7.47 -6.20 2.89
C ALA A 100 -7.27 -4.93 2.04
N ILE A 101 -6.03 -4.62 1.65
CA ILE A 101 -5.76 -3.50 0.74
C ILE A 101 -6.44 -3.71 -0.61
N GLY A 102 -6.37 -4.92 -1.19
CA GLY A 102 -7.05 -5.25 -2.44
C GLY A 102 -8.57 -5.06 -2.36
N LEU A 103 -9.20 -5.46 -1.25
CA LEU A 103 -10.62 -5.24 -1.01
C LEU A 103 -10.96 -3.76 -0.88
N VAL A 104 -10.15 -2.97 -0.19
CA VAL A 104 -10.35 -1.51 -0.11
C VAL A 104 -10.31 -0.88 -1.51
N TYR A 105 -9.35 -1.29 -2.34
CA TYR A 105 -9.24 -0.83 -3.73
C TYR A 105 -10.45 -1.19 -4.59
N LEU A 106 -11.12 -2.31 -4.29
CA LEU A 106 -12.24 -2.83 -5.08
C LEU A 106 -13.60 -2.28 -4.62
N ILE A 107 -13.79 -2.12 -3.31
CA ILE A 107 -15.10 -1.81 -2.71
C ILE A 107 -15.34 -0.30 -2.63
N SER A 108 -14.32 0.48 -2.27
CA SER A 108 -14.51 1.89 -1.92
C SER A 108 -13.59 2.80 -2.76
N PRO A 109 -14.14 3.50 -3.78
CA PRO A 109 -13.34 4.43 -4.57
C PRO A 109 -12.84 5.61 -3.73
N TYR A 110 -13.57 6.01 -2.69
CA TYR A 110 -13.17 7.10 -1.78
C TYR A 110 -11.98 6.72 -0.91
N ASP A 111 -11.98 5.50 -0.35
CA ASP A 111 -10.86 4.99 0.45
C ASP A 111 -9.64 4.68 -0.42
N ARG A 112 -9.87 4.21 -1.65
CA ARG A 112 -8.81 4.08 -2.64
C ARG A 112 -8.15 5.42 -2.94
N ASP A 113 -8.94 6.45 -3.24
CA ASP A 113 -8.43 7.78 -3.55
C ASP A 113 -7.71 8.39 -2.33
N TRP A 114 -8.16 8.06 -1.11
CA TRP A 114 -7.42 8.38 0.11
C TRP A 114 -6.11 7.58 0.21
N LEU A 115 -6.09 6.27 -0.01
CA LEU A 115 -4.85 5.48 0.00
C LEU A 115 -3.83 5.99 -1.02
N LEU A 116 -4.31 6.42 -2.19
CA LEU A 116 -3.49 7.01 -3.25
C LEU A 116 -3.01 8.43 -2.93
N GLY A 117 -3.47 9.04 -1.83
CA GLY A 117 -3.11 10.40 -1.45
C GLY A 117 -3.82 11.50 -2.25
N GLN A 118 -4.87 11.16 -3.01
CA GLN A 118 -5.67 12.09 -3.83
C GLN A 118 -6.78 12.78 -3.04
N SER A 119 -7.12 12.25 -1.85
CA SER A 119 -8.08 12.83 -0.94
C SER A 119 -7.55 12.90 0.50
N LYS A 120 -8.10 13.85 1.26
CA LYS A 120 -7.88 14.03 2.69
C LYS A 120 -9.19 13.74 3.43
N LEU A 121 -9.06 13.09 4.59
CA LEU A 121 -10.14 12.98 5.55
C LEU A 121 -10.22 14.31 6.30
N VAL A 122 -11.36 14.99 6.20
CA VAL A 122 -11.64 16.23 6.91
C VAL A 122 -12.83 15.97 7.83
N VAL A 123 -12.70 16.35 9.09
CA VAL A 123 -13.80 16.31 10.05
C VAL A 123 -14.47 17.66 10.03
N ILE A 124 -15.72 17.70 9.57
CA ILE A 124 -16.55 18.90 9.58
C ILE A 124 -17.69 18.63 10.56
N ASP A 125 -17.71 19.42 11.64
CA ASP A 125 -18.57 19.22 12.80
C ASP A 125 -18.45 17.80 13.39
N ASN A 126 -19.46 16.95 13.17
CA ASN A 126 -19.53 15.57 13.67
C ASN A 126 -19.54 14.52 12.53
N LYS A 127 -19.09 14.90 11.34
CA LYS A 127 -19.06 14.05 10.15
C LYS A 127 -17.66 13.99 9.55
N ILE A 128 -17.26 12.78 9.13
CA ILE A 128 -16.03 12.55 8.38
C ILE A 128 -16.36 12.65 6.88
N GLU A 129 -15.69 13.56 6.18
CA GLU A 129 -15.85 13.74 4.74
C GLU A 129 -14.52 13.56 4.00
N TYR A 130 -14.59 12.95 2.81
CA TYR A 130 -13.44 12.85 1.91
C TYR A 130 -13.42 14.08 1.02
N GLN A 131 -12.50 15.00 1.28
CA GLN A 131 -12.25 16.11 0.36
C GLN A 131 -11.15 15.71 -0.60
N LYS A 132 -11.43 15.83 -1.90
CA LYS A 132 -10.39 15.74 -2.93
C LYS A 132 -9.39 16.86 -2.66
N GLU A 133 -8.09 16.54 -2.65
CA GLU A 133 -7.09 17.59 -2.67
C GLU A 133 -7.17 18.27 -4.04
N THR A 134 -7.98 19.32 -4.15
CA THR A 134 -7.84 20.29 -5.23
C THR A 134 -6.53 21.02 -5.02
N VAL A 135 -5.56 20.78 -5.90
CA VAL A 135 -4.57 21.72 -6.48
C VAL A 135 -3.52 20.93 -7.26
#